data_AF-A0A1S1JX56-F1
#
_entry.id   AF-A0A1S1JX56-F1
#
_cell.length_a   1.000
_cell.length_b   1.000
_cell.length_c   1.000
_cell.angle_alpha   90.00
_cell.angle_beta   90.00
_cell.angle_gamma   90.00
#
_symmetry.space_group_name_H-M   'P 1'
#
loop_
_entity.id
_entity.type
_entity.pdbx_description
1 polymer ?
#
loop_
_entity_poly.entity_id
_entity_poly.type
_entity_poly.pdbx_seq_one_letter_code
_entity_poly.pdbx_strand_id
1 'polypeptide(L)'
;MNTTLWIITIVAAAAYAAGGTSLLLASREKYRSMGKTQYWVDDFGDGHLKAIGAIKLVGAIGLILPVASGIAPVLTPVAACGLALFMAGAATTRFRRSEWLYMAGDIVYLGVFVFLAWGWFTLPVT
;
A
#
# COMPACT_ATOMS: atom_id res chain seq x y z
N MET A 1 16.41 17.71 3.48
CA MET A 1 15.12 17.10 3.85
C MET A 1 13.97 17.51 2.92
N ASN A 2 13.44 16.57 2.11
CA ASN A 2 12.26 16.82 1.28
C ASN A 2 10.97 16.63 2.10
N THR A 3 10.47 17.73 2.70
CA THR A 3 9.26 17.74 3.53
C THR A 3 8.06 17.09 2.84
N THR A 4 7.89 17.34 1.54
CA THR A 4 6.79 16.76 0.74
C THR A 4 6.88 15.23 0.67
N LEU A 5 8.06 14.67 0.38
CA LEU A 5 8.24 13.21 0.37
C LEU A 5 7.96 12.58 1.73
N TRP A 6 8.43 13.21 2.81
CA TRP A 6 8.18 12.72 4.16
C TRP A 6 6.70 12.71 4.51
N ILE A 7 5.98 13.80 4.25
CA ILE A 7 4.54 13.89 4.50
C ILE A 7 3.81 12.77 3.76
N ILE A 8 4.07 12.62 2.45
CA ILE A 8 3.41 11.60 1.63
C ILE A 8 3.78 10.19 2.12
N THR A 9 5.04 9.96 2.49
CA THR A 9 5.53 8.66 3.00
C THR A 9 4.81 8.29 4.29
N ILE A 10 4.70 9.22 5.25
CA ILE A 10 4.03 8.99 6.54
C ILE A 10 2.55 8.71 6.34
N VAL A 11 1.86 9.51 5.52
CA VAL A 11 0.43 9.33 5.24
C VAL A 11 0.18 7.99 4.53
N ALA A 12 0.97 7.66 3.51
CA ALA A 12 0.83 6.41 2.77
C ALA A 12 1.10 5.20 3.67
N ALA A 13 2.18 5.23 4.46
CA ALA A 13 2.50 4.17 5.39
C ALA A 13 1.43 4.00 6.47
N ALA A 14 0.87 5.09 7.03
CA ALA A 14 -0.21 5.00 8.00
C ALA A 14 -1.48 4.37 7.39
N ALA A 15 -1.86 4.77 6.18
CA ALA A 15 -3.00 4.19 5.47
C ALA A 15 -2.81 2.69 5.20
N TYR A 16 -1.61 2.27 4.79
CA TYR A 16 -1.30 0.85 4.52
C TYR A 16 -1.14 0.04 5.80
N ALA A 17 -0.62 0.64 6.87
CA ALA A 17 -0.59 0.04 8.19
C ALA A 17 -2.00 -0.24 8.70
N ALA A 18 -2.90 0.74 8.63
CA ALA A 18 -4.30 0.58 9.02
C ALA A 18 -5.03 -0.46 8.14
N GLY A 19 -4.86 -0.38 6.81
CA GLY A 19 -5.46 -1.31 5.86
C GLY A 19 -4.93 -2.74 5.99
N GLY A 20 -3.63 -2.91 6.27
CA GLY A 20 -3.02 -4.22 6.51
C GLY A 20 -3.46 -4.83 7.83
N THR A 21 -3.43 -4.04 8.90
CA THR A 21 -3.84 -4.45 10.26
C THR A 21 -5.30 -4.86 10.30
N SER A 22 -6.19 -4.07 9.67
CA SER A 22 -7.62 -4.40 9.60
C SER A 22 -7.86 -5.74 8.89
N LEU A 23 -7.12 -6.06 7.83
CA LEU A 23 -7.22 -7.34 7.12
C LEU A 23 -6.65 -8.52 7.93
N LEU A 24 -5.62 -8.27 8.73
CA LEU A 24 -5.02 -9.27 9.62
C LEU A 24 -5.85 -9.56 10.87
N LEU A 25 -6.58 -8.57 11.40
CA LEU A 25 -7.33 -8.72 12.65
C LEU A 25 -8.82 -8.99 12.43
N ALA A 26 -9.42 -8.47 11.37
CA ALA A 26 -10.84 -8.72 11.10
C ALA A 26 -11.05 -10.12 10.50
N SER A 27 -12.25 -10.68 10.74
CA SER A 27 -12.78 -11.76 9.91
C SER A 27 -13.10 -11.23 8.51
N ARG A 28 -13.09 -12.12 7.51
CA ARG A 28 -13.46 -11.76 6.14
C ARG A 28 -14.84 -11.10 6.07
N GLU A 29 -15.83 -11.65 6.77
CA GLU A 29 -17.19 -11.09 6.82
C GLU A 29 -17.23 -9.68 7.42
N LYS A 30 -16.51 -9.46 8.53
CA LYS A 30 -16.42 -8.13 9.16
C LYS A 30 -15.72 -7.13 8.25
N TYR A 31 -14.65 -7.52 7.56
CA TYR A 31 -13.95 -6.64 6.63
C TYR A 31 -14.84 -6.31 5.42
N ARG A 32 -15.53 -7.33 4.90
CA ARG A 32 -16.48 -7.23 3.79
C ARG A 32 -17.65 -6.29 4.08
N SER A 33 -18.06 -6.15 5.34
CA SER A 33 -19.15 -5.26 5.75
C SER A 33 -18.73 -3.80 5.97
N MET A 34 -17.41 -3.49 5.95
CA MET A 34 -16.91 -2.11 6.14
C MET A 34 -17.28 -1.14 5.01
N GLY A 35 -17.72 -1.65 3.86
CA GLY A 35 -18.25 -0.82 2.78
C GLY A 35 -18.24 -1.50 1.42
N LYS A 36 -18.91 -0.87 0.44
CA LYS A 36 -19.00 -1.37 -0.95
C LYS A 36 -17.62 -1.54 -1.60
N THR A 37 -16.68 -0.69 -1.22
CA THR A 37 -15.29 -0.82 -1.68
C THR A 37 -14.64 -2.12 -1.22
N GLN A 38 -15.13 -2.84 -0.21
CA GLN A 38 -14.48 -4.08 0.24
C GLN A 38 -15.02 -5.35 -0.42
N TYR A 39 -15.87 -5.24 -1.45
CA TYR A 39 -16.49 -6.41 -2.08
C TYR A 39 -15.48 -7.35 -2.76
N TRP A 40 -14.26 -6.88 -3.05
CA TRP A 40 -13.18 -7.67 -3.66
C TRP A 40 -12.74 -8.85 -2.81
N VAL A 41 -12.96 -8.81 -1.49
CA VAL A 41 -12.61 -9.94 -0.61
C VAL A 41 -13.50 -11.16 -0.85
N ASP A 42 -14.56 -11.06 -1.66
CA ASP A 42 -15.41 -12.19 -2.02
C ASP A 42 -14.66 -13.24 -2.88
N ASP A 43 -13.64 -12.79 -3.60
CA ASP A 43 -12.88 -13.60 -4.56
C ASP A 43 -11.67 -14.31 -3.92
N PHE A 44 -11.42 -14.09 -2.62
CA PHE A 44 -10.24 -14.59 -1.92
C PHE A 44 -10.59 -15.37 -0.65
N GLY A 45 -9.84 -16.44 -0.38
CA GLY A 45 -9.89 -17.15 0.89
C GLY A 45 -9.12 -16.43 2.00
N ASP A 46 -9.35 -16.82 3.26
CA ASP A 46 -8.79 -16.15 4.43
C ASP A 46 -7.25 -16.08 4.41
N GLY A 47 -6.58 -17.16 4.01
CA GLY A 47 -5.12 -17.18 3.90
C GLY A 47 -4.57 -16.16 2.91
N HIS A 48 -5.24 -15.97 1.77
CA HIS A 48 -4.89 -14.94 0.79
C HIS A 48 -5.07 -13.53 1.38
N LEU A 49 -6.17 -13.29 2.10
CA LEU A 49 -6.40 -12.00 2.76
C LEU A 49 -5.35 -11.73 3.84
N LYS A 50 -4.92 -12.74 4.61
CA LYS A 50 -3.82 -12.57 5.57
C LYS A 50 -2.49 -12.25 4.88
N ALA A 51 -2.19 -12.90 3.76
CA ALA A 51 -1.00 -12.59 2.97
C ALA A 51 -1.02 -11.15 2.45
N ILE A 52 -2.16 -10.68 1.93
CA ILE A 52 -2.34 -9.28 1.49
C ILE A 52 -2.11 -8.32 2.66
N GLY A 53 -2.67 -8.62 3.83
CA GLY A 53 -2.52 -7.78 5.02
C GLY A 53 -1.07 -7.68 5.48
N ALA A 54 -0.35 -8.81 5.47
CA ALA A 54 1.07 -8.88 5.79
C ALA A 54 1.93 -8.07 4.78
N ILE A 55 1.67 -8.20 3.48
CA ILE A 55 2.37 -7.42 2.44
C ILE A 55 2.19 -5.91 2.66
N LYS A 56 0.95 -5.47 2.98
CA LYS A 56 0.69 -4.06 3.29
C LYS A 56 1.50 -3.57 4.49
N LEU A 57 1.59 -4.37 5.57
CA LEU A 57 2.38 -4.01 6.74
C LEU A 57 3.88 -3.96 6.44
N VAL A 58 4.42 -4.97 5.76
CA VAL A 58 5.83 -5.02 5.36
C VAL A 58 6.18 -3.81 4.50
N GLY A 59 5.31 -3.46 3.53
CA GLY A 59 5.50 -2.28 2.70
C GLY A 59 5.44 -0.98 3.51
N ALA A 60 4.47 -0.82 4.41
CA ALA A 60 4.35 0.36 5.26
C ALA A 60 5.58 0.55 6.17
N ILE A 61 6.08 -0.54 6.76
CA ILE A 61 7.30 -0.55 7.57
C ILE A 61 8.51 -0.18 6.70
N GLY A 62 8.63 -0.80 5.52
CA GLY A 62 9.71 -0.55 4.57
C GLY A 62 9.71 0.88 4.03
N LEU A 63 8.57 1.55 3.94
CA LEU A 63 8.49 2.95 3.52
C LEU A 63 9.12 3.91 4.54
N ILE A 64 8.97 3.66 5.85
CA ILE A 64 9.41 4.60 6.88
C ILE A 64 10.75 4.20 7.51
N LEU A 65 10.88 2.96 8.00
CA LEU A 65 11.98 2.60 8.90
C LEU A 65 13.38 2.79 8.30
N PRO A 66 13.67 2.39 7.04
CA PRO A 66 15.02 2.48 6.50
C PRO A 66 15.51 3.92 6.39
N VAL A 67 14.68 4.81 5.84
CA VAL A 67 15.01 6.23 5.68
C VAL A 67 14.99 6.99 7.02
N ALA A 68 14.13 6.62 7.97
CA ALA A 68 14.07 7.26 9.29
C ALA A 68 15.22 6.86 10.22
N SER A 69 15.68 5.60 10.12
CA SER A 69 16.81 5.10 10.91
C SER A 69 18.17 5.37 10.26
N GLY A 70 18.20 5.69 8.97
CA GLY A 70 19.43 5.79 8.19
C GLY A 70 20.06 4.44 7.82
N ILE A 71 19.43 3.31 8.18
CA ILE A 71 19.93 1.96 7.90
C ILE A 71 19.35 1.46 6.57
N ALA A 72 20.23 1.21 5.60
CA ALA A 72 19.88 0.83 4.23
C ALA A 72 18.73 1.66 3.62
N PRO A 73 18.83 3.01 3.52
CA PRO A 73 17.73 3.88 3.07
C PRO A 73 17.17 3.54 1.68
N VAL A 74 17.96 2.86 0.84
CA VAL A 74 17.53 2.33 -0.47
C VAL A 74 16.34 1.37 -0.36
N LEU A 75 16.09 0.76 0.80
CA LEU A 75 14.94 -0.09 1.02
C LEU A 75 13.61 0.67 1.00
N THR A 76 13.59 1.97 1.31
CA THR A 76 12.39 2.81 1.23
C THR A 76 11.84 2.92 -0.20
N PRO A 77 12.63 3.34 -1.22
CA PRO A 77 12.14 3.36 -2.60
C PRO A 77 11.86 1.95 -3.13
N VAL A 78 12.58 0.91 -2.68
CA VAL A 78 12.28 -0.49 -3.04
C VAL A 78 10.92 -0.93 -2.48
N ALA A 79 10.59 -0.58 -1.24
CA ALA A 79 9.28 -0.82 -0.65
C ALA A 79 8.17 -0.08 -1.40
N ALA A 80 8.43 1.17 -1.83
CA ALA A 80 7.52 1.93 -2.68
C ALA A 80 7.28 1.22 -4.02
N CYS A 81 8.31 0.69 -4.70
CA CYS A 81 8.13 -0.13 -5.90
C CYS A 81 7.27 -1.37 -5.64
N GLY A 82 7.51 -2.10 -4.55
CA GLY A 82 6.72 -3.27 -4.18
C GLY A 82 5.24 -2.93 -3.95
N LEU A 83 4.96 -1.81 -3.28
CA LEU A 83 3.59 -1.33 -3.08
C LEU A 83 2.95 -0.79 -4.36
N ALA A 84 3.72 -0.21 -5.28
CA ALA A 84 3.23 0.17 -6.61
C ALA A 84 2.78 -1.08 -7.41
N LEU A 85 3.59 -2.15 -7.40
CA LEU A 85 3.24 -3.43 -8.02
C LEU A 85 2.00 -4.06 -7.36
N PHE A 86 1.93 -4.01 -6.03
CA PHE A 86 0.76 -4.45 -5.28
C PHE A 86 -0.51 -3.72 -5.75
N MET A 87 -0.43 -2.39 -5.95
CA MET A 87 -1.57 -1.61 -6.42
C MET A 87 -1.91 -1.81 -7.88
N ALA A 88 -0.94 -2.17 -8.74
CA ALA A 88 -1.23 -2.63 -10.08
C ALA A 88 -2.09 -3.90 -10.06
N GLY A 89 -1.79 -4.84 -9.15
CA GLY A 89 -2.63 -6.03 -8.92
C GLY A 89 -4.03 -5.70 -8.40
N ALA A 90 -4.13 -4.75 -7.46
CA ALA A 90 -5.41 -4.29 -6.93
C ALA A 90 -6.27 -3.64 -8.03
N ALA A 91 -5.70 -2.73 -8.82
CA ALA A 91 -6.38 -2.09 -9.94
C ALA A 91 -6.82 -3.13 -10.99
N THR A 92 -5.97 -4.11 -11.30
CA THR A 92 -6.32 -5.21 -12.21
C THR A 92 -7.50 -6.03 -11.67
N THR A 93 -7.58 -6.24 -10.36
CA THR A 93 -8.72 -6.93 -9.73
C THR A 93 -10.01 -6.13 -9.92
N ARG A 94 -9.99 -4.81 -9.72
CA ARG A 94 -11.17 -3.95 -9.98
C ARG A 94 -11.55 -3.89 -11.43
N PHE A 95 -10.56 -3.83 -12.32
CA PHE A 95 -10.76 -3.83 -13.77
C PHE A 95 -11.56 -5.07 -14.18
N ARG A 96 -11.13 -6.25 -13.72
CA ARG A 96 -11.80 -7.53 -14.03
C ARG A 96 -13.22 -7.63 -13.46
N ARG A 97 -13.51 -6.93 -12.36
CA ARG A 97 -14.83 -6.86 -11.73
C ARG A 97 -15.73 -5.76 -12.29
N SER A 98 -15.24 -5.00 -13.29
CA SER A 98 -15.94 -3.81 -13.83
C SER A 98 -16.26 -2.75 -12.76
N GLU A 99 -15.46 -2.68 -11.69
CA GLU A 99 -15.61 -1.73 -10.59
C GLU A 99 -14.81 -0.45 -10.85
N TRP A 100 -15.04 0.18 -12.00
CA TRP A 100 -14.23 1.29 -12.54
C TRP A 100 -14.06 2.47 -11.57
N LEU A 101 -15.13 2.83 -10.86
CA LEU A 101 -15.11 3.92 -9.89
C LEU A 101 -14.23 3.59 -8.68
N TYR A 102 -14.20 2.32 -8.23
CA TYR A 102 -13.37 1.91 -7.10
C TYR A 102 -11.91 1.74 -7.51
N MET A 103 -11.65 1.39 -8.77
CA MET A 103 -10.31 1.32 -9.36
C MET A 103 -9.56 2.66 -9.26
N ALA A 104 -10.27 3.79 -9.27
CA ALA A 104 -9.65 5.12 -9.16
C ALA A 104 -8.78 5.25 -7.90
N GLY A 105 -9.23 4.70 -6.76
CA GLY A 105 -8.43 4.68 -5.53
C GLY A 105 -7.14 3.87 -5.68
N ASP A 106 -7.20 2.75 -6.41
CA ASP A 106 -6.04 1.91 -6.65
C ASP A 106 -5.00 2.61 -7.53
N ILE A 107 -5.47 3.32 -8.57
CA ILE A 107 -4.62 4.11 -9.47
C ILE A 107 -3.97 5.30 -8.74
N VAL A 108 -4.71 5.97 -7.85
CA VAL A 108 -4.16 7.07 -7.03
C VAL A 108 -3.01 6.57 -6.17
N TYR A 109 -3.20 5.47 -5.43
CA TYR A 109 -2.13 4.91 -4.61
C TYR A 109 -0.96 4.37 -5.43
N LEU A 110 -1.22 3.77 -6.59
CA LEU A 110 -0.16 3.40 -7.53
C LEU A 110 0.70 4.61 -7.90
N GLY A 111 0.06 5.72 -8.29
CA GLY A 111 0.75 6.97 -8.60
C GLY A 111 1.55 7.53 -7.42
N VAL A 112 0.98 7.49 -6.21
CA VAL A 112 1.67 7.89 -4.97
C VAL A 112 2.94 7.06 -4.77
N PHE A 113 2.88 5.74 -4.93
CA PHE A 113 4.06 4.89 -4.72
C PHE A 113 5.10 5.02 -5.82
N VAL A 114 4.69 5.22 -7.07
CA VAL A 114 5.62 5.55 -8.16
C VAL A 114 6.33 6.87 -7.86
N PHE A 115 5.60 7.88 -7.40
CA PHE A 115 6.18 9.17 -6.99
C PHE A 115 7.16 9.02 -5.82
N LEU A 116 6.80 8.26 -4.78
CA LEU A 116 7.68 7.99 -3.66
C LEU A 116 8.93 7.22 -4.06
N ALA A 117 8.80 6.19 -4.91
CA ALA A 117 9.94 5.45 -5.43
C ALA A 117 10.90 6.37 -6.19
N TRP A 118 10.37 7.14 -7.14
CA TRP A 118 11.17 8.12 -7.88
C TRP A 118 11.85 9.13 -6.95
N GLY A 119 11.11 9.73 -6.02
CA GLY A 119 11.62 10.74 -5.12
C GLY A 119 12.73 10.23 -4.21
N TRP A 120 12.56 9.06 -3.60
CA TRP A 120 13.55 8.48 -2.71
C TRP A 120 14.75 7.85 -3.42
N PHE A 121 14.63 7.46 -4.70
CA PHE A 121 15.79 7.05 -5.51
C PHE A 121 16.64 8.22 -5.99
N THR A 122 16.02 9.38 -6.25
CA THR A 122 16.70 10.49 -6.95
C THR A 122 17.16 11.60 -6.02
N LEU A 123 16.50 11.79 -4.87
CA LEU A 123 16.83 12.86 -3.96
C LEU A 123 17.74 12.39 -2.83
N PRO A 124 18.72 13.22 -2.41
CA PRO A 124 19.56 12.92 -1.26
C PRO A 124 18.70 12.68 -0.02
N VAL A 125 19.09 11.67 0.79
CA VAL A 125 18.44 11.34 2.07
C VAL A 125 18.74 12.41 3.15
N THR A 126 19.51 13.45 2.82
CA THR A 126 19.90 14.58 3.68
C THR A 126 18.90 15.73 3.67
#